data_AF-A0A7W2BK35-F1
#
_entry.id   AF-A0A7W2BK35-F1
#
_cell.length_a   1.000
_cell.length_b   1.000
_cell.length_c   1.000
_cell.angle_alpha   90.00
_cell.angle_beta   90.00
_cell.angle_gamma   90.00
#
_symmetry.space_group_name_H-M   'P 1'
#
loop_
_entity.id
_entity.type
_entity.pdbx_description
1 polymer ?
#
loop_
_entity_poly.entity_id
_entity_poly.type
_entity_poly.pdbx_seq_one_letter_code
_entity_poly.pdbx_strand_id
1 'polypeptide(L)'
;MLIRLRWMIVFFQAAAVFFAWFILAADIPLLACCVLIGLSAIVNLCARWRQQKSAFLESGVAAGFLAYDILQLAAMLYLTGGTSNPLIFLLLAPVLIAATSLRRAHAIVLATLVFIASSIMVEHHLPLPTRSVAGAAPGLPYVIVMWLSLNICLVGMAGYSFLVTSQARNLSAALTATELVLAREQHLSALDGMAAAAAHELGTPLSTIAVIARELAREWPPDTALGADIELLGSQAKRCRDILAKLSSLSSDGGGPMAVVRLTDLIEELAEPHRNFGIAIHVQRHSLVDEGGSPPEIQRLPGVLYGIGNLLENAVDFAKSEVKVTLAWDEDAIIVKIVDDGPGFSDVVAERLGEPYNTSRQNKAAKRDVPIEGGGLGLGIFIGKTLLERSGASLAFENVKAPGSGAEVSIVWSREKIGFRDPRMVASG
;
A
#
# COMPACT_ATOMS: atom_id res chain seq x y z
N MET A 1 -17.05 18.27 13.01
CA MET A 1 -16.36 18.58 14.29
C MET A 1 -16.75 19.95 14.85
N LEU A 2 -16.59 21.05 14.09
CA LEU A 2 -16.89 22.42 14.54
C LEU A 2 -18.26 22.59 15.21
N ILE A 3 -19.34 22.06 14.62
CA ILE A 3 -20.70 22.16 15.18
C ILE A 3 -20.82 21.46 16.55
N ARG A 4 -20.18 20.30 16.76
CA ARG A 4 -20.21 19.60 18.07
C ARG A 4 -19.56 20.45 19.16
N LEU A 5 -18.45 21.11 18.81
CA LEU A 5 -17.74 22.00 19.73
C LEU A 5 -18.58 23.24 20.07
N ARG A 6 -19.31 23.82 19.10
CA ARG A 6 -20.23 24.94 19.35
C ARG A 6 -21.40 24.56 20.25
N TRP A 7 -21.96 23.35 20.11
CA TRP A 7 -22.98 22.85 21.05
C TRP A 7 -22.44 22.69 22.48
N MET A 8 -21.20 22.25 22.61
CA MET A 8 -20.53 22.16 23.92
C MET A 8 -20.36 23.56 24.54
N ILE A 9 -19.97 24.58 23.76
CA ILE A 9 -19.89 25.97 24.23
C ILE A 9 -21.25 26.48 24.69
N VAL A 10 -22.31 26.28 23.90
CA VAL A 10 -23.68 26.67 24.27
C VAL A 10 -24.12 26.02 25.58
N PHE A 11 -23.83 24.73 25.77
CA PHE A 11 -24.11 24.03 27.02
C PHE A 11 -23.36 24.64 28.20
N PHE A 12 -22.05 24.91 28.06
CA PHE A 12 -21.25 25.53 29.12
C PHE A 12 -21.73 26.96 29.46
N GLN A 13 -22.09 27.77 28.46
CA GLN A 13 -22.65 29.11 28.67
C GLN A 13 -23.98 29.04 29.44
N ALA A 14 -24.88 28.14 29.04
CA ALA A 14 -26.16 27.94 29.73
C ALA A 14 -25.96 27.48 31.17
N ALA A 15 -25.06 26.52 31.40
CA ALA A 15 -24.70 26.05 32.74
C ALA A 15 -24.09 27.17 33.60
N ALA A 16 -23.23 28.02 33.03
CA ALA A 16 -22.63 29.14 33.73
C ALA A 16 -23.65 30.22 34.12
N VAL A 17 -24.58 30.57 33.22
CA VAL A 17 -25.69 31.49 33.51
C VAL A 17 -26.60 30.92 34.60
N PHE A 18 -26.94 29.63 34.51
CA PHE A 18 -27.75 28.96 35.52
C PHE A 18 -27.06 28.95 36.89
N PHE A 19 -25.77 28.61 36.93
CA PHE A 19 -24.98 28.65 38.16
C PHE A 19 -24.92 30.06 38.76
N ALA A 20 -24.65 31.08 37.95
CA ALA A 20 -24.59 32.46 38.41
C ALA A 20 -25.94 32.94 38.98
N TRP A 21 -27.04 32.64 38.30
CA TRP A 21 -28.37 33.08 38.74
C TRP A 21 -28.90 32.29 39.94
N PHE A 22 -28.79 30.95 39.91
CA PHE A 22 -29.42 30.08 40.90
C PHE A 22 -28.55 29.88 42.15
N ILE A 23 -27.24 29.67 41.97
CA ILE A 23 -26.33 29.31 43.08
C ILE A 23 -25.68 30.56 43.68
N LEU A 24 -25.20 31.48 42.85
CA LEU A 24 -24.57 32.71 43.32
C LEU A 24 -25.57 33.85 43.60
N ALA A 25 -26.85 33.66 43.25
CA ALA A 25 -27.91 34.68 43.36
C ALA A 25 -27.48 36.04 42.77
N ALA A 26 -26.74 35.99 41.65
CA ALA A 26 -26.22 37.16 40.95
C ALA A 26 -27.35 37.89 40.21
N ASP A 27 -27.35 39.23 40.26
CA ASP A 27 -28.38 40.06 39.61
C ASP A 27 -28.03 40.25 38.11
N ILE A 28 -27.95 39.13 37.39
CA ILE A 28 -27.62 39.11 35.95
C ILE A 28 -28.84 39.47 35.08
N PRO A 29 -28.64 40.11 33.92
CA PRO A 29 -29.70 40.34 32.94
C PRO A 29 -30.07 39.03 32.23
N LEU A 30 -30.82 38.17 32.93
CA LEU A 30 -31.12 36.78 32.53
C LEU A 30 -31.73 36.70 31.12
N LEU A 31 -32.69 37.58 30.82
CA LEU A 31 -33.35 37.61 29.51
C LEU A 31 -32.35 37.85 28.37
N ALA A 32 -31.45 38.83 28.52
CA ALA A 32 -30.45 39.14 27.51
C ALA A 32 -29.47 37.98 27.30
N CYS A 33 -29.03 37.35 28.39
CA CYS A 33 -28.17 36.17 28.35
C CYS A 33 -28.85 34.98 27.63
N CYS A 34 -30.10 34.68 27.99
CA CYS A 34 -30.88 33.61 27.35
C CYS A 34 -31.13 33.87 25.86
N VAL A 35 -31.39 35.13 25.47
CA VAL A 35 -31.55 35.52 24.07
C VAL A 35 -30.25 35.28 23.28
N LEU A 36 -29.09 35.67 23.82
CA LEU A 36 -27.80 35.47 23.16
C LEU A 36 -27.46 33.97 23.00
N ILE A 37 -27.68 33.16 24.04
CA ILE A 37 -27.50 31.71 23.99
C ILE A 37 -28.47 31.08 22.98
N GLY A 38 -29.73 31.50 22.99
CA GLY A 38 -30.76 31.08 22.04
C GLY A 38 -30.39 31.39 20.59
N LEU A 39 -29.87 32.59 20.32
CA LEU A 39 -29.38 32.97 19.00
C LEU A 39 -28.24 32.06 18.54
N SER A 40 -27.30 31.74 19.45
CA SER A 40 -26.21 30.80 19.17
C SER A 40 -26.72 29.38 18.84
N ALA A 41 -27.72 28.89 19.59
CA ALA A 41 -28.37 27.60 19.30
C ALA A 41 -29.06 27.60 17.93
N ILE A 42 -29.76 28.68 17.56
CA ILE A 42 -30.41 28.83 16.24
C ILE A 42 -29.35 28.81 15.13
N VAL A 43 -28.26 29.57 15.27
CA VAL A 43 -27.16 29.57 14.29
C VAL A 43 -26.56 28.17 14.14
N ASN A 44 -26.41 27.41 15.22
CA ASN A 44 -25.94 26.03 15.19
C ASN A 44 -26.92 25.07 14.47
N LEU A 45 -28.22 25.23 14.69
CA LEU A 45 -29.28 24.47 14.00
C LEU A 45 -29.27 24.77 12.49
N CYS A 46 -29.23 26.05 12.11
CA CYS A 46 -29.14 26.48 10.72
C CYS A 46 -27.85 25.95 10.04
N ALA A 47 -26.72 25.98 10.74
CA ALA A 47 -25.45 25.45 10.24
C ALA A 47 -25.52 23.92 10.01
N ARG A 48 -26.17 23.18 10.92
CA ARG A 48 -26.38 21.73 10.78
C ARG A 48 -27.25 21.40 9.57
N TRP A 49 -28.34 22.16 9.38
CA TRP A 49 -29.24 21.97 8.25
C TRP A 49 -28.58 22.30 6.90
N ARG A 50 -27.73 23.33 6.84
CA ARG A 50 -26.92 23.64 5.64
C ARG A 50 -25.86 22.59 5.32
N GLN A 51 -25.14 22.07 6.33
CA GLN A 51 -24.13 21.02 6.11
C GLN A 51 -24.72 19.73 5.53
N GLN A 52 -25.98 19.40 5.85
CA GLN A 52 -26.65 18.24 5.28
C GLN A 52 -26.91 18.39 3.77
N LYS A 53 -26.91 19.63 3.24
CA LYS A 53 -27.15 19.93 1.82
C LYS A 53 -25.88 20.23 1.03
N SER A 54 -24.74 20.51 1.68
CA SER A 54 -23.46 20.78 1.00
C SER A 54 -22.29 20.32 1.87
N ALA A 55 -21.55 19.32 1.39
CA ALA A 55 -20.47 18.66 2.15
C ALA A 55 -19.19 19.51 2.30
N PHE A 56 -19.03 20.59 1.53
CA PHE A 56 -17.85 21.45 1.57
C PHE A 56 -18.20 22.83 2.13
N LEU A 57 -17.77 23.09 3.37
CA LEU A 57 -17.75 24.44 3.91
C LEU A 57 -16.46 25.12 3.47
N GLU A 58 -16.58 26.16 2.66
CA GLU A 58 -15.45 27.03 2.36
C GLU A 58 -14.87 27.64 3.64
N SER A 59 -13.54 27.78 3.67
CA SER A 59 -12.80 28.31 4.82
C SER A 59 -13.34 29.66 5.35
N GLY A 60 -13.93 30.49 4.48
CA GLY A 60 -14.56 31.75 4.86
C GLY A 60 -15.84 31.59 5.68
N VAL A 61 -16.66 30.58 5.39
CA VAL A 61 -17.91 30.32 6.14
C VAL A 61 -17.60 29.85 7.56
N ALA A 62 -16.58 29.01 7.71
CA ALA A 62 -16.11 28.57 9.03
C ALA A 62 -15.53 29.74 9.86
N ALA A 63 -14.78 30.64 9.22
CA ALA A 63 -14.29 31.86 9.87
C ALA A 63 -15.44 32.77 10.31
N GLY A 64 -16.48 32.92 9.49
CA GLY A 64 -17.69 33.69 9.84
C GLY A 64 -18.42 33.14 11.07
N PHE A 65 -18.52 31.82 11.20
CA PHE A 65 -19.10 31.21 12.42
C PHE A 65 -18.28 31.48 13.68
N LEU A 66 -16.94 31.40 13.60
CA LEU A 66 -16.08 31.71 14.74
C LEU A 66 -16.09 33.21 15.09
N ALA A 67 -16.18 34.10 14.10
CA ALA A 67 -16.34 35.54 14.33
C ALA A 67 -17.64 35.82 15.09
N TYR A 68 -18.74 35.17 14.68
CA TYR A 68 -20.01 35.26 15.39
C TYR A 68 -19.89 34.74 16.84
N ASP A 69 -19.22 33.61 17.06
CA ASP A 69 -19.03 33.05 18.41
C ASP A 69 -18.22 34.00 19.31
N ILE A 70 -17.18 34.66 18.76
CA ILE A 70 -16.40 35.67 19.47
C ILE A 70 -17.28 36.87 19.86
N LEU A 71 -18.07 37.40 18.93
CA LEU A 71 -18.95 38.55 19.19
C LEU A 71 -20.05 38.21 20.20
N GLN A 72 -20.65 37.03 20.09
CA GLN A 72 -21.67 36.57 21.02
C GLN A 72 -21.11 36.39 22.43
N LEU A 73 -19.93 35.77 22.56
CA LEU A 73 -19.27 35.59 23.85
C LEU A 73 -18.83 36.94 24.44
N ALA A 74 -18.29 37.85 23.62
CA ALA A 74 -17.94 39.20 24.05
C ALA A 74 -19.17 39.98 24.53
N ALA A 75 -20.31 39.87 23.83
CA ALA A 75 -21.57 40.47 24.25
C ALA A 75 -22.07 39.91 25.59
N MET A 76 -21.96 38.59 25.82
CA MET A 76 -22.28 38.02 27.12
C MET A 76 -21.37 38.57 28.21
N LEU A 77 -20.05 38.57 27.98
CA LEU A 77 -19.08 39.07 28.96
C LEU A 77 -19.30 40.56 29.27
N TYR A 78 -19.61 41.38 28.25
CA TYR A 78 -19.96 42.79 28.42
C TYR A 78 -21.13 42.99 29.39
N LEU A 79 -22.17 42.16 29.29
CA LEU A 79 -23.34 42.21 30.16
C LEU A 79 -23.06 41.70 31.58
N THR A 80 -22.02 40.88 31.76
CA THR A 80 -21.77 40.15 33.01
C THR A 80 -20.46 40.55 33.70
N GLY A 81 -19.93 41.75 33.47
CA GLY A 81 -18.75 42.24 34.20
C GLY A 81 -17.49 42.50 33.37
N GLY A 82 -17.59 42.46 32.04
CA GLY A 82 -16.49 42.83 31.16
C GLY A 82 -15.26 41.93 31.32
N THR A 83 -14.09 42.58 31.44
CA THR A 83 -12.80 41.92 31.66
C THR A 83 -12.62 41.35 33.06
N SER A 84 -13.45 41.77 34.02
CA SER A 84 -13.49 41.20 35.36
C SER A 84 -14.32 39.92 35.44
N ASN A 85 -14.95 39.47 34.35
CA ASN A 85 -15.68 38.22 34.38
C ASN A 85 -14.72 37.01 34.30
N PRO A 86 -14.81 36.01 35.21
CA PRO A 86 -14.01 34.78 35.18
C PRO A 86 -13.97 34.03 33.85
N LEU A 87 -15.04 34.14 33.05
CA LEU A 87 -15.20 33.44 31.78
C LEU A 87 -14.48 34.14 30.61
N ILE A 88 -13.78 35.25 30.84
CA ILE A 88 -13.04 35.96 29.80
C ILE A 88 -12.04 35.07 29.05
N PHE A 89 -11.43 34.10 29.74
CA PHE A 89 -10.48 33.17 29.14
C PHE A 89 -11.10 32.33 28.01
N LEU A 90 -12.42 32.14 27.99
CA LEU A 90 -13.10 31.42 26.92
C LEU A 90 -12.98 32.11 25.54
N LEU A 91 -12.67 33.42 25.49
CA LEU A 91 -12.40 34.13 24.23
C LEU A 91 -11.17 33.59 23.49
N LEU A 92 -10.26 32.92 24.19
CA LEU A 92 -9.06 32.34 23.60
C LEU A 92 -9.36 31.04 22.83
N ALA A 93 -10.43 30.32 23.17
CA ALA A 93 -10.74 29.04 22.53
C ALA A 93 -11.08 29.16 21.02
N PRO A 94 -11.94 30.10 20.57
CA PRO A 94 -12.16 30.34 19.14
C PRO A 94 -10.88 30.70 18.37
N VAL A 95 -9.97 31.45 19.00
CA VAL A 95 -8.69 31.84 18.38
C VAL A 95 -7.78 30.62 18.21
N LEU A 96 -7.70 29.76 19.23
CA LEU A 96 -6.91 28.52 19.14
C LEU A 96 -7.43 27.61 18.02
N ILE A 97 -8.75 27.43 17.94
CA ILE A 97 -9.39 26.63 16.88
C ILE A 97 -9.11 27.24 15.50
N ALA A 98 -9.20 28.56 15.38
CA ALA A 98 -8.88 29.25 14.13
C ALA A 98 -7.41 29.07 13.73
N ALA A 99 -6.48 29.19 14.68
CA ALA A 99 -5.04 29.06 14.44
C ALA A 99 -4.64 27.65 13.96
N THR A 100 -5.33 26.61 14.42
CA THR A 100 -5.05 25.22 14.04
C THR A 100 -5.83 24.75 12.82
N SER A 101 -7.02 25.31 12.56
CA SER A 101 -7.98 24.75 11.60
C SER A 101 -8.24 25.64 10.38
N LEU A 102 -7.88 26.92 10.42
CA LEU A 102 -8.12 27.88 9.33
C LEU A 102 -6.80 28.38 8.72
N ARG A 103 -6.92 29.01 7.54
CA ARG A 103 -5.79 29.71 6.92
C ARG A 103 -5.31 30.83 7.85
N ARG A 104 -3.98 31.04 7.90
CA ARG A 104 -3.31 32.05 8.74
C ARG A 104 -3.99 33.43 8.70
N ALA A 105 -4.41 33.89 7.52
CA ALA A 105 -5.11 35.17 7.36
C ALA A 105 -6.40 35.26 8.21
N HIS A 106 -7.26 34.24 8.17
CA HIS A 106 -8.50 34.23 8.95
C HIS A 106 -8.22 34.10 10.45
N ALA A 107 -7.20 33.32 10.84
CA ALA A 107 -6.80 33.21 12.24
C ALA A 107 -6.31 34.55 12.80
N ILE A 108 -5.52 35.31 12.03
CA ILE A 108 -5.08 36.66 12.42
C ILE A 108 -6.27 37.60 12.57
N VAL A 109 -7.20 37.62 11.60
CA VAL A 109 -8.42 38.46 11.67
C VAL A 109 -9.23 38.16 12.93
N LEU A 110 -9.43 36.87 13.26
CA LEU A 110 -10.18 36.47 14.45
C LEU A 110 -9.44 36.79 15.75
N ALA A 111 -8.11 36.66 15.79
CA ALA A 111 -7.29 37.08 16.92
C ALA A 111 -7.38 38.60 17.15
N THR A 112 -7.31 39.39 16.07
CA THR A 112 -7.49 40.85 16.12
C THR A 112 -8.91 41.20 16.60
N LEU A 113 -9.93 40.47 16.15
CA LEU A 113 -11.31 40.67 16.63
C LEU A 113 -11.43 40.46 18.14
N VAL A 114 -10.84 39.38 18.68
CA VAL A 114 -10.81 39.14 20.14
C VAL A 114 -10.07 40.25 20.87
N PHE A 115 -8.93 40.71 20.34
CA PHE A 115 -8.15 41.80 20.94
C PHE A 115 -8.93 43.12 21.00
N ILE A 116 -9.62 43.48 19.91
CA ILE A 116 -10.46 44.69 19.85
C ILE A 116 -11.64 44.55 20.83
N ALA A 117 -12.35 43.42 20.79
CA ALA A 117 -13.49 43.18 21.67
C ALA A 117 -13.10 43.23 23.16
N SER A 118 -11.97 42.61 23.54
CA SER A 118 -11.50 42.62 24.92
C SER A 118 -11.01 44.00 25.36
N SER A 119 -10.39 44.77 24.46
CA SER A 119 -9.95 46.15 24.73
C SER A 119 -11.13 47.10 24.94
N ILE A 120 -12.19 47.01 24.13
CA ILE A 120 -13.42 47.79 24.34
C ILE A 120 -14.01 47.53 25.73
N MET A 121 -14.01 46.26 26.16
CA MET A 121 -14.54 45.85 27.45
C MET A 121 -13.74 46.33 28.66
N VAL A 122 -12.52 46.85 28.50
CA VAL A 122 -11.75 47.40 29.63
C VAL A 122 -12.45 48.63 30.20
N GLU A 123 -12.91 49.53 29.34
CA GLU A 123 -13.54 50.79 29.75
C GLU A 123 -15.07 50.75 29.65
N HIS A 124 -15.61 49.94 28.72
CA HIS A 124 -17.04 49.86 28.45
C HIS A 124 -17.54 48.47 28.79
N HIS A 125 -18.12 48.30 29.98
CA HIS A 125 -18.81 47.07 30.38
C HIS A 125 -19.85 47.38 31.46
N LEU A 126 -20.88 46.53 31.59
CA LEU A 126 -21.74 46.60 32.77
C LEU A 126 -20.96 46.08 33.99
N PRO A 127 -21.17 46.67 35.18
CA PRO A 127 -20.52 46.21 36.39
C PRO A 127 -20.87 44.75 36.66
N LEU A 128 -19.96 44.05 37.34
CA LEU A 128 -20.19 42.68 37.77
C LEU A 128 -21.50 42.60 38.58
N PRO A 129 -22.44 41.73 38.20
CA PRO A 129 -23.73 41.59 38.87
C PRO A 129 -23.57 40.80 40.18
N THR A 130 -22.84 41.36 41.13
CA THR A 130 -22.63 40.80 42.47
C THR A 130 -23.45 41.58 43.50
N ARG A 131 -24.13 40.87 44.41
CA ARG A 131 -24.81 41.48 45.57
C ARG A 131 -23.85 42.01 46.66
N SER A 132 -22.54 42.00 46.44
CA SER A 132 -21.56 42.48 47.41
C SER A 132 -21.39 43.99 47.36
N VAL A 133 -21.37 44.60 48.54
CA VAL A 133 -21.12 46.02 48.82
C VAL A 133 -20.02 46.60 47.94
N ALA A 134 -20.33 47.68 47.23
CA ALA A 134 -19.38 48.41 46.40
C ALA A 134 -18.12 48.79 47.21
N GLY A 135 -16.95 48.33 46.75
CA GLY A 135 -15.64 48.69 47.34
C GLY A 135 -14.94 47.62 48.18
N ALA A 136 -15.54 46.45 48.41
CA ALA A 136 -14.86 45.33 49.08
C ALA A 136 -13.94 44.55 48.12
N ALA A 137 -12.80 44.06 48.63
CA ALA A 137 -11.93 43.15 47.89
C ALA A 137 -12.72 41.92 47.40
N PRO A 138 -12.39 41.36 46.22
CA PRO A 138 -13.10 40.21 45.69
C PRO A 138 -13.12 39.05 46.69
N GLY A 139 -14.32 38.57 47.01
CA GLY A 139 -14.50 37.48 47.97
C GLY A 139 -13.89 36.17 47.47
N LEU A 140 -13.53 35.28 48.41
CA LEU A 140 -12.97 33.95 48.14
C LEU A 140 -13.76 33.13 47.09
N PRO A 141 -15.11 33.18 47.02
CA PRO A 141 -15.88 32.50 45.96
C PRO A 141 -15.56 33.01 44.54
N TYR A 142 -15.36 34.32 44.36
CA TYR A 142 -15.03 34.90 43.05
C TYR A 142 -13.65 34.44 42.58
N VAL A 143 -12.65 34.45 43.49
CA VAL A 143 -11.29 34.00 43.18
C VAL A 143 -11.28 32.53 42.79
N ILE A 144 -12.07 31.68 43.47
CA ILE A 144 -12.21 30.26 43.11
C ILE A 144 -12.81 30.09 41.71
N VAL A 145 -13.85 30.85 41.35
CA VAL A 145 -14.47 30.78 40.01
C VAL A 145 -13.51 31.26 38.93
N MET A 146 -12.74 32.33 39.19
CA MET A 146 -11.66 32.81 38.32
C MET A 146 -10.57 31.75 38.11
N TRP A 147 -10.10 31.15 39.20
CA TRP A 147 -9.10 30.08 39.17
C TRP A 147 -9.60 28.84 38.42
N LEU A 148 -10.84 28.42 38.66
CA LEU A 148 -11.44 27.27 37.98
C LEU A 148 -11.60 27.52 36.47
N SER A 149 -12.05 28.72 36.09
CA SER A 149 -12.23 29.11 34.68
C SER A 149 -10.90 29.11 33.92
N LEU A 150 -9.83 29.63 34.53
CA LEU A 150 -8.49 29.58 33.96
C LEU A 150 -7.99 28.15 33.77
N ASN A 151 -8.15 27.28 34.78
CA ASN A 151 -7.71 25.88 34.70
C ASN A 151 -8.51 25.05 33.69
N ILE A 152 -9.83 25.24 33.61
CA ILE A 152 -10.67 24.59 32.61
C ILE A 152 -10.23 25.01 31.19
N CYS A 153 -9.98 26.31 31.00
CA CYS A 153 -9.48 26.83 29.73
C CYS A 153 -8.12 26.22 29.36
N LEU A 154 -7.19 26.18 30.30
CA LEU A 154 -5.84 25.61 30.11
C LEU A 154 -5.90 24.12 29.72
N VAL A 155 -6.65 23.31 30.48
CA VAL A 155 -6.80 21.87 30.20
C VAL A 155 -7.49 21.64 28.86
N GLY A 156 -8.54 22.40 28.54
CA GLY A 156 -9.24 22.33 27.27
C GLY A 156 -8.32 22.65 26.08
N MET A 157 -7.51 23.70 26.18
CA MET A 157 -6.54 24.07 25.15
C MET A 157 -5.43 23.03 24.96
N ALA A 158 -4.86 22.53 26.05
CA ALA A 158 -3.83 21.52 26.01
C ALA A 158 -4.35 20.22 25.38
N GLY A 159 -5.54 19.77 25.78
CA GLY A 159 -6.20 18.59 25.21
C GLY A 159 -6.48 18.76 23.71
N TYR A 160 -7.02 19.91 23.29
CA TYR A 160 -7.25 20.19 21.88
C TYR A 160 -5.95 20.23 21.05
N SER A 161 -4.90 20.87 21.57
CA SER A 161 -3.58 20.93 20.93
C SER A 161 -2.98 19.53 20.75
N PHE A 162 -3.08 18.66 21.75
CA PHE A 162 -2.62 17.28 21.67
C PHE A 162 -3.38 16.47 20.60
N LEU A 163 -4.71 16.61 20.54
CA LEU A 163 -5.54 15.96 19.53
C LEU A 163 -5.15 16.38 18.11
N VAL A 164 -5.01 17.68 17.86
CA VAL A 164 -4.62 18.19 16.53
C VAL A 164 -3.22 17.72 16.14
N THR A 165 -2.25 17.81 17.07
CA THR A 165 -0.87 17.43 16.77
C THR A 165 -0.73 15.93 16.52
N SER A 166 -1.47 15.09 17.27
CA SER A 166 -1.49 13.65 17.03
C SER A 166 -2.12 13.28 15.69
N GLN A 167 -3.21 13.95 15.29
CA GLN A 167 -3.81 13.77 13.97
C GLN A 167 -2.84 14.15 12.84
N ALA A 168 -2.12 15.26 12.99
CA ALA A 168 -1.13 15.71 12.02
C ALA A 168 0.02 14.69 11.87
N ARG A 169 0.53 14.14 12.98
CA ARG A 169 1.57 13.10 12.95
C ARG A 169 1.10 11.83 12.25
N ASN A 170 -0.11 11.36 12.54
CA ASN A 170 -0.65 10.15 11.91
C ASN A 170 -0.85 10.33 10.40
N LEU A 171 -1.34 11.49 9.97
CA LEU A 171 -1.48 11.81 8.54
C LEU A 171 -0.11 11.86 7.86
N SER A 172 0.88 12.50 8.48
CA SER A 172 2.24 12.55 7.95
C SER A 172 2.83 11.15 7.80
N ALA A 173 2.68 10.28 8.81
CA ALA A 173 3.18 8.90 8.75
C ALA A 173 2.50 8.10 7.63
N ALA A 174 1.19 8.26 7.45
CA ALA A 174 0.45 7.63 6.36
C ALA A 174 0.94 8.11 4.99
N LEU A 175 1.14 9.43 4.82
CA LEU A 175 1.65 10.01 3.57
C LEU A 175 3.05 9.47 3.24
N THR A 176 3.97 9.47 4.19
CA THR A 176 5.32 8.93 3.97
C THR A 176 5.30 7.44 3.61
N ALA A 177 4.42 6.66 4.25
CA ALA A 177 4.25 5.25 3.88
C ALA A 177 3.74 5.10 2.44
N THR A 178 2.77 5.90 2.01
CA THR A 178 2.25 5.87 0.63
C THR A 178 3.30 6.33 -0.39
N GLU A 179 4.09 7.36 -0.08
CA GLU A 179 5.18 7.83 -0.95
C GLU A 179 6.25 6.74 -1.14
N LEU A 180 6.59 5.99 -0.10
CA LEU A 180 7.55 4.89 -0.19
C LEU A 180 7.03 3.76 -1.10
N VAL A 181 5.75 3.39 -0.97
CA VAL A 181 5.12 2.39 -1.85
C VAL A 181 5.14 2.87 -3.30
N LEU A 182 4.73 4.11 -3.56
CA LEU A 182 4.73 4.69 -4.91
C LEU A 182 6.14 4.79 -5.50
N ALA A 183 7.14 5.19 -4.72
CA ALA A 183 8.53 5.24 -5.18
C ALA A 183 9.05 3.85 -5.55
N ARG A 184 8.69 2.82 -4.79
CA ARG A 184 9.03 1.42 -5.12
C ARG A 184 8.37 0.96 -6.41
N GLU A 185 7.09 1.26 -6.61
CA GLU A 185 6.38 0.92 -7.86
C GLU A 185 6.96 1.67 -9.07
N GLN A 186 7.27 2.96 -8.94
CA GLN A 186 7.88 3.75 -10.01
C GLN A 186 9.28 3.23 -10.39
N HIS A 187 10.10 2.87 -9.39
CA HIS A 187 11.43 2.31 -9.65
C HIS A 187 11.35 0.96 -10.38
N LEU A 188 10.40 0.11 -10.00
CA LEU A 188 10.15 -1.16 -10.70
C LEU A 188 9.61 -0.95 -12.11
N SER A 189 8.63 -0.07 -12.30
CA SER A 189 8.07 0.25 -13.62
C SER A 189 9.10 0.87 -14.57
N ALA A 190 10.03 1.69 -14.06
CA ALA A 190 11.14 2.23 -14.85
C ALA A 190 12.12 1.13 -15.30
N LEU A 191 12.43 0.17 -14.43
CA LEU A 191 13.23 -1.01 -14.78
C LEU A 191 12.53 -1.86 -15.85
N ASP A 192 11.21 -2.03 -15.74
CA ASP A 192 10.41 -2.76 -16.73
C ASP A 192 10.46 -2.07 -18.11
N GLY A 193 10.25 -0.75 -18.16
CA GLY A 193 10.33 0.03 -19.41
C GLY A 193 11.72 -0.02 -20.05
N MET A 194 12.79 0.06 -19.24
CA MET A 194 14.16 -0.06 -19.74
C MET A 194 14.48 -1.47 -20.24
N ALA A 195 13.99 -2.51 -19.57
CA ALA A 195 14.17 -3.90 -19.99
C ALA A 195 13.47 -4.19 -21.32
N ALA A 196 12.23 -3.70 -21.50
CA ALA A 196 11.49 -3.82 -22.75
C ALA A 196 12.19 -3.09 -23.90
N ALA A 197 12.64 -1.85 -23.67
CA ALA A 197 13.37 -1.07 -24.67
C ALA A 197 14.71 -1.72 -25.05
N ALA A 198 15.49 -2.18 -24.07
CA ALA A 198 16.75 -2.88 -24.31
C ALA A 198 16.55 -4.17 -25.10
N ALA A 199 15.49 -4.93 -24.84
CA ALA A 199 15.18 -6.14 -25.58
C ALA A 199 14.80 -5.87 -27.05
N HIS A 200 14.07 -4.78 -27.31
CA HIS A 200 13.69 -4.39 -28.68
C HIS A 200 14.91 -3.90 -29.49
N GLU A 201 15.71 -3.00 -28.91
CA GLU A 201 16.87 -2.39 -29.58
C GLU A 201 18.05 -3.38 -29.78
N LEU A 202 18.29 -4.28 -28.82
CA LEU A 202 19.38 -5.27 -28.91
C LEU A 202 18.95 -6.60 -29.56
N GLY A 203 17.65 -6.92 -29.56
CA GLY A 203 17.13 -8.15 -30.17
C GLY A 203 17.38 -8.23 -31.67
N THR A 204 17.27 -7.09 -32.38
CA THR A 204 17.50 -6.98 -33.82
C THR A 204 18.97 -7.25 -34.21
N PRO A 205 19.98 -6.54 -33.68
CA PRO A 205 21.38 -6.80 -34.04
C PRO A 205 21.84 -8.21 -33.65
N LEU A 206 21.38 -8.76 -32.51
CA LEU A 206 21.70 -10.13 -32.12
C LEU A 206 21.06 -11.18 -33.04
N SER A 207 19.86 -10.91 -33.57
CA SER A 207 19.23 -11.78 -34.55
C SER A 207 20.01 -11.77 -35.86
N THR A 208 20.48 -10.61 -36.31
CA THR A 208 21.37 -10.50 -37.48
C THR A 208 22.68 -11.27 -37.27
N ILE A 209 23.33 -11.12 -36.11
CA ILE A 209 24.55 -11.87 -35.77
C ILE A 209 24.29 -13.38 -35.79
N ALA A 210 23.17 -13.84 -35.24
CA ALA A 210 22.81 -15.26 -35.22
C ALA A 210 22.48 -15.84 -36.60
N VAL A 211 21.98 -15.02 -37.55
CA VAL A 211 21.77 -15.43 -38.94
C VAL A 211 23.12 -15.57 -39.66
N ILE A 212 23.97 -14.54 -39.57
CA ILE A 212 25.31 -14.54 -40.19
C ILE A 212 26.14 -15.72 -39.66
N ALA A 213 26.18 -15.92 -38.34
CA ALA A 213 26.89 -17.05 -37.74
C ALA A 213 26.42 -18.41 -38.29
N ARG A 214 25.12 -18.55 -38.56
CA ARG A 214 24.54 -19.78 -39.08
C ARG A 214 24.82 -20.00 -40.55
N GLU A 215 24.95 -18.92 -41.34
CA GLU A 215 25.41 -18.98 -42.72
C GLU A 215 26.89 -19.37 -42.78
N LEU A 216 27.73 -18.74 -41.96
CA LEU A 216 29.15 -19.07 -41.85
C LEU A 216 29.35 -20.54 -41.40
N ALA A 217 28.54 -21.03 -40.47
CA ALA A 217 28.63 -22.43 -40.01
C ALA A 217 28.29 -23.46 -41.11
N ARG A 218 27.62 -23.06 -42.19
CA ARG A 218 27.37 -23.93 -43.36
C ARG A 218 28.57 -23.99 -44.30
N GLU A 219 29.36 -22.92 -44.36
CA GLU A 219 30.58 -22.86 -45.19
C GLU A 219 31.81 -23.43 -44.47
N TRP A 220 31.88 -23.30 -43.14
CA TRP A 220 32.98 -23.80 -42.31
C TRP A 220 32.47 -24.80 -41.26
N PRO A 221 32.58 -26.12 -41.53
CA PRO A 221 32.21 -27.16 -40.57
C PRO A 221 33.06 -27.12 -39.29
N PRO A 222 32.60 -27.75 -38.19
CA PRO A 222 33.25 -27.69 -36.87
C PRO A 222 34.72 -28.14 -36.85
N ASP A 223 35.09 -29.06 -37.75
CA ASP A 223 36.45 -29.61 -37.86
C ASP A 223 37.47 -28.63 -38.48
N THR A 224 37.02 -27.44 -38.92
CA THR A 224 37.90 -26.40 -39.45
C THR A 224 38.39 -25.47 -38.34
N ALA A 225 39.54 -24.83 -38.56
CA ALA A 225 40.15 -23.91 -37.58
C ALA A 225 39.23 -22.76 -37.13
N LEU A 226 38.21 -22.39 -37.93
CA LEU A 226 37.25 -21.32 -37.64
C LEU A 226 35.85 -21.84 -37.25
N GLY A 227 35.54 -23.11 -37.50
CA GLY A 227 34.20 -23.68 -37.28
C GLY A 227 33.76 -23.61 -35.82
N ALA A 228 34.66 -23.95 -34.90
CA ALA A 228 34.41 -23.89 -33.46
C ALA A 228 34.12 -22.45 -32.97
N ASP A 229 34.82 -21.44 -33.51
CA ASP A 229 34.62 -20.04 -33.14
C ASP A 229 33.29 -19.49 -33.68
N ILE A 230 32.89 -19.89 -34.89
CA ILE A 230 31.60 -19.51 -35.50
C ILE A 230 30.44 -20.11 -34.71
N GLU A 231 30.55 -21.37 -34.31
CA GLU A 231 29.55 -22.04 -33.47
C GLU A 231 29.43 -21.38 -32.10
N LEU A 232 30.57 -21.04 -31.49
CA LEU A 232 30.60 -20.29 -30.23
C LEU A 232 29.92 -18.92 -30.38
N LEU A 233 30.18 -18.18 -31.46
CA LEU A 233 29.58 -16.87 -31.72
C LEU A 233 28.06 -16.97 -31.89
N GLY A 234 27.58 -17.96 -32.65
CA GLY A 234 26.15 -18.25 -32.78
C GLY A 234 25.50 -18.60 -31.44
N SER A 235 26.18 -19.39 -30.60
CA SER A 235 25.71 -19.76 -29.27
C SER A 235 25.59 -18.54 -28.33
N GLN A 236 26.56 -17.61 -28.37
CA GLN A 236 26.54 -16.40 -27.54
C GLN A 236 25.46 -15.42 -28.01
N ALA A 237 25.28 -15.25 -29.32
CA ALA A 237 24.22 -14.40 -29.87
C ALA A 237 22.82 -14.91 -29.50
N LYS A 238 22.62 -16.24 -29.56
CA LYS A 238 21.39 -16.89 -29.08
C LYS A 238 21.20 -16.66 -27.58
N ARG A 239 22.22 -16.87 -26.77
CA ARG A 239 22.17 -16.66 -25.31
C ARG A 239 21.79 -15.24 -24.93
N CYS A 240 22.38 -14.23 -25.57
CA CYS A 240 22.03 -12.83 -25.33
C CYS A 240 20.57 -12.52 -25.68
N ARG A 241 20.06 -13.07 -26.78
CA ARG A 241 18.64 -12.97 -27.15
C ARG A 241 17.73 -13.60 -26.10
N ASP A 242 18.09 -14.78 -25.61
CA ASP A 242 17.28 -15.49 -24.61
C ASP A 242 17.25 -14.72 -23.28
N ILE A 243 18.36 -14.09 -22.87
CA ILE A 243 18.42 -13.20 -21.69
C ILE A 243 17.52 -11.97 -21.88
N LEU A 244 17.60 -11.31 -23.05
CA LEU A 244 16.79 -10.14 -23.35
C LEU A 244 15.29 -10.48 -23.44
N ALA A 245 14.94 -11.61 -24.04
CA ALA A 245 13.56 -12.11 -24.06
C ALA A 245 13.04 -12.33 -22.64
N LYS A 246 13.84 -12.93 -21.74
CA LYS A 246 13.52 -13.10 -20.32
C LYS A 246 13.34 -11.76 -19.58
N LEU A 247 14.12 -10.73 -19.92
CA LEU A 247 13.97 -9.38 -19.36
C LEU A 247 12.72 -8.63 -19.90
N SER A 248 12.35 -8.86 -21.17
CA SER A 248 11.15 -8.26 -21.77
C SER A 248 9.84 -8.93 -21.35
N SER A 249 9.86 -10.22 -21.05
CA SER A 249 8.67 -10.94 -20.58
C SER A 249 8.30 -10.61 -19.14
N LEU A 250 9.28 -10.10 -18.36
CA LEU A 250 9.04 -9.50 -17.05
C LEU A 250 8.25 -8.17 -17.15
N SER A 251 8.40 -7.40 -18.24
CA SER A 251 7.85 -6.05 -18.38
C SER A 251 6.48 -5.97 -19.05
N SER A 252 6.00 -7.06 -19.64
CA SER A 252 4.68 -7.13 -20.28
C SER A 252 3.61 -7.69 -19.35
N ASP A 253 3.26 -6.98 -18.27
CA ASP A 253 1.94 -7.08 -17.67
C ASP A 253 1.12 -5.83 -18.02
N GLY A 254 0.11 -6.01 -18.86
CA GLY A 254 -0.93 -5.00 -19.10
C GLY A 254 -1.37 -4.87 -20.56
N GLY A 255 -2.35 -5.68 -20.99
CA GLY A 255 -3.31 -5.21 -22.00
C GLY A 255 -3.50 -5.99 -23.31
N GLY A 256 -2.99 -7.21 -23.48
CA GLY A 256 -3.32 -8.06 -24.63
C GLY A 256 -4.61 -8.89 -24.43
N PRO A 257 -5.30 -9.35 -25.50
CA PRO A 257 -6.50 -10.19 -25.38
C PRO A 257 -6.16 -11.46 -24.60
N MET A 258 -6.74 -11.60 -23.41
CA MET A 258 -6.45 -12.69 -22.49
C MET A 258 -6.96 -14.02 -23.04
N ALA A 259 -6.07 -14.83 -23.62
CA ALA A 259 -6.37 -16.23 -23.91
C ALA A 259 -6.40 -17.00 -22.59
N VAL A 260 -7.58 -17.53 -22.23
CA VAL A 260 -7.72 -18.53 -21.16
C VAL A 260 -7.26 -19.87 -21.72
N VAL A 261 -6.50 -20.63 -20.94
CA VAL A 261 -5.95 -21.93 -21.34
C VAL A 261 -6.09 -22.93 -20.20
N ARG A 262 -6.39 -24.19 -20.54
CA ARG A 262 -6.36 -25.29 -19.56
C ARG A 262 -4.92 -25.50 -19.13
N LEU A 263 -4.67 -25.52 -17.83
CA LEU A 263 -3.30 -25.66 -17.30
C LEU A 263 -2.62 -26.95 -17.78
N THR A 264 -3.38 -28.03 -18.01
CA THR A 264 -2.84 -29.26 -18.61
C THR A 264 -2.27 -29.05 -20.01
N ASP A 265 -2.96 -28.27 -20.83
CA ASP A 265 -2.56 -28.02 -22.21
C ASP A 265 -1.31 -27.11 -22.22
N LEU A 266 -1.24 -26.17 -21.28
CA LEU A 266 -0.08 -25.32 -21.07
C LEU A 266 1.16 -26.12 -20.68
N ILE A 267 1.04 -27.05 -19.73
CA ILE A 267 2.14 -27.92 -19.30
C ILE A 267 2.59 -28.82 -20.46
N GLU A 268 1.65 -29.37 -21.23
CA GLU A 268 1.99 -30.22 -22.38
C GLU A 268 2.72 -29.44 -23.47
N GLU A 269 2.26 -28.23 -23.78
CA GLU A 269 2.92 -27.30 -24.71
C GLU A 269 4.36 -26.98 -24.27
N LEU A 270 4.58 -26.77 -22.97
CA LEU A 270 5.92 -26.51 -22.43
C LEU A 270 6.80 -27.77 -22.42
N ALA A 271 6.22 -28.96 -22.29
CA ALA A 271 6.95 -30.22 -22.27
C ALA A 271 7.35 -30.72 -23.67
N GLU A 272 6.54 -30.42 -24.69
CA GLU A 272 6.71 -30.92 -26.06
C GLU A 272 8.12 -30.69 -26.64
N PRO A 273 8.75 -29.48 -26.53
CA PRO A 273 10.08 -29.25 -27.06
C PRO A 273 11.16 -30.15 -26.43
N HIS A 274 10.96 -30.59 -25.18
CA HIS A 274 11.95 -31.35 -24.43
C HIS A 274 11.83 -32.88 -24.63
N ARG A 275 10.73 -33.37 -25.21
CA ARG A 275 10.53 -34.82 -25.45
C ARG A 275 11.49 -35.42 -26.47
N ASN A 276 12.09 -34.59 -27.33
CA ASN A 276 13.02 -35.04 -28.38
C ASN A 276 14.47 -35.23 -27.90
N PHE A 277 14.76 -35.01 -26.61
CA PHE A 277 16.12 -35.04 -26.05
C PHE A 277 16.47 -36.31 -25.28
N GLY A 278 15.66 -37.38 -25.41
CA GLY A 278 15.98 -38.70 -24.82
C GLY A 278 15.59 -38.88 -23.35
N ILE A 279 14.97 -37.89 -22.72
CA ILE A 279 14.38 -37.95 -21.36
C ILE A 279 12.86 -38.16 -21.48
N ALA A 280 12.31 -39.15 -20.75
CA ALA A 280 10.89 -39.43 -20.75
C ALA A 280 10.14 -38.44 -19.83
N ILE A 281 9.24 -37.62 -20.40
CA ILE A 281 8.42 -36.69 -19.63
C ILE A 281 7.01 -37.27 -19.43
N HIS A 282 6.62 -37.51 -18.18
CA HIS A 282 5.30 -38.05 -17.82
C HIS A 282 4.44 -36.99 -17.15
N VAL A 283 3.38 -36.54 -17.82
CA VAL A 283 2.41 -35.58 -17.26
C VAL A 283 1.23 -36.34 -16.66
N GLN A 284 1.06 -36.25 -15.34
CA GLN A 284 -0.03 -36.88 -14.58
C GLN A 284 -1.00 -35.82 -14.05
N ARG A 285 -2.28 -36.18 -13.96
CA ARG A 285 -3.37 -35.28 -13.55
C ARG A 285 -4.14 -35.93 -12.42
N HIS A 286 -4.42 -35.18 -11.37
CA HIS A 286 -5.12 -35.69 -10.19
C HIS A 286 -6.07 -34.63 -9.63
N SER A 287 -7.38 -34.85 -9.77
CA SER A 287 -8.35 -34.04 -9.06
C SER A 287 -8.50 -34.58 -7.64
N LEU A 288 -8.35 -33.70 -6.65
CA LEU A 288 -8.41 -34.04 -5.22
C LEU A 288 -9.86 -34.04 -4.67
N VAL A 289 -10.84 -33.63 -5.50
CA VAL A 289 -12.25 -33.45 -5.10
C VAL A 289 -13.13 -34.54 -5.70
N ASP A 290 -12.98 -34.85 -7.00
CA ASP A 290 -13.75 -35.87 -7.71
C ASP A 290 -12.84 -36.66 -8.68
N GLU A 291 -12.94 -38.00 -8.72
CA GLU A 291 -12.23 -38.81 -9.73
C GLU A 291 -12.69 -38.43 -11.15
N GLY A 292 -11.91 -37.58 -11.84
CA GLY A 292 -12.19 -37.12 -13.19
C GLY A 292 -12.62 -35.65 -13.32
N GLY A 293 -12.47 -34.82 -12.29
CA GLY A 293 -12.69 -33.38 -12.39
C GLY A 293 -11.96 -32.74 -13.59
N SER A 294 -12.56 -31.71 -14.21
CA SER A 294 -11.92 -30.99 -15.32
C SER A 294 -10.71 -30.18 -14.83
N PRO A 295 -9.61 -30.12 -15.60
CA PRO A 295 -8.44 -29.31 -15.25
C PRO A 295 -8.78 -27.82 -15.09
N PRO A 296 -8.07 -27.09 -14.22
CA PRO A 296 -8.29 -25.67 -14.03
C PRO A 296 -7.93 -24.89 -15.30
N GLU A 297 -8.78 -23.92 -15.64
CA GLU A 297 -8.51 -22.91 -16.65
C GLU A 297 -7.84 -21.71 -15.98
N ILE A 298 -6.71 -21.28 -16.53
CA ILE A 298 -5.94 -20.14 -16.04
C ILE A 298 -5.72 -19.12 -17.15
N GLN A 299 -5.44 -17.88 -16.75
CA GLN A 299 -5.00 -16.87 -17.69
C GLN A 299 -3.61 -17.22 -18.22
N ARG A 300 -3.42 -17.13 -19.53
CA ARG A 300 -2.11 -17.34 -20.17
C ARG A 300 -1.17 -16.16 -19.89
N LEU A 301 -0.55 -16.16 -18.72
CA LEU A 301 0.43 -15.15 -18.30
C LEU A 301 1.84 -15.53 -18.80
N PRO A 302 2.56 -14.64 -19.52
CA PRO A 302 3.94 -14.91 -19.96
C PRO A 302 4.85 -15.33 -18.80
N GLY A 303 4.71 -14.69 -17.63
CA GLY A 303 5.50 -15.04 -16.45
C GLY A 303 5.31 -16.50 -15.99
N VAL A 304 4.08 -17.03 -16.06
CA VAL A 304 3.79 -18.44 -15.71
C VAL A 304 4.42 -19.39 -16.73
N LEU A 305 4.29 -19.08 -18.03
CA LEU A 305 4.91 -19.85 -19.12
C LEU A 305 6.43 -19.97 -18.95
N TYR A 306 7.11 -18.82 -18.83
CA TYR A 306 8.56 -18.80 -18.65
C TYR A 306 8.99 -19.39 -17.30
N GLY A 307 8.20 -19.16 -16.26
CA GLY A 307 8.47 -19.68 -14.92
C GLY A 307 8.50 -21.21 -14.89
N ILE A 308 7.42 -21.84 -15.37
CA ILE A 308 7.32 -23.29 -15.47
C ILE A 308 8.33 -23.85 -16.46
N GLY A 309 8.50 -23.21 -17.63
CA GLY A 309 9.47 -23.64 -18.64
C GLY A 309 10.91 -23.71 -18.12
N ASN A 310 11.36 -22.69 -17.36
CA ASN A 310 12.69 -22.72 -16.74
C ASN A 310 12.86 -23.84 -15.71
N LEU A 311 11.81 -24.15 -14.93
CA LEU A 311 11.86 -25.24 -13.95
C LEU A 311 11.87 -26.62 -14.64
N LEU A 312 11.12 -26.75 -15.75
CA LEU A 312 11.07 -27.96 -16.54
C LEU A 312 12.38 -28.22 -17.30
N GLU A 313 12.96 -27.18 -17.91
CA GLU A 313 14.29 -27.23 -18.52
C GLU A 313 15.35 -27.68 -17.50
N ASN A 314 15.31 -27.10 -16.29
CA ASN A 314 16.20 -27.52 -15.21
C ASN A 314 15.97 -28.98 -14.81
N ALA A 315 14.73 -29.44 -14.68
CA ALA A 315 14.45 -30.85 -14.36
C ALA A 315 14.98 -31.80 -15.45
N VAL A 316 14.80 -31.45 -16.73
CA VAL A 316 15.28 -32.25 -17.86
C VAL A 316 16.80 -32.29 -17.93
N ASP A 317 17.48 -31.17 -17.68
CA ASP A 317 18.95 -31.08 -17.68
C ASP A 317 19.62 -31.96 -16.61
N PHE A 318 18.93 -32.20 -15.48
CA PHE A 318 19.45 -32.97 -14.35
C PHE A 318 18.91 -34.40 -14.25
N ALA A 319 17.84 -34.72 -14.98
CA ALA A 319 17.26 -36.06 -15.03
C ALA A 319 18.25 -37.08 -15.62
N LYS A 320 18.21 -38.31 -15.10
CA LYS A 320 18.94 -39.45 -15.69
C LYS A 320 18.13 -40.06 -16.82
N SER A 321 16.82 -40.22 -16.63
CA SER A 321 15.96 -40.92 -17.59
C SER A 321 14.54 -40.39 -17.63
N GLU A 322 14.00 -39.85 -16.53
CA GLU A 322 12.60 -39.43 -16.48
C GLU A 322 12.37 -38.13 -15.69
N VAL A 323 11.39 -37.35 -16.15
CA VAL A 323 10.79 -36.23 -15.41
C VAL A 323 9.30 -36.47 -15.30
N LYS A 324 8.77 -36.40 -14.08
CA LYS A 324 7.35 -36.53 -13.77
C LYS A 324 6.77 -35.18 -13.41
N VAL A 325 5.76 -34.73 -14.15
CA VAL A 325 5.01 -33.52 -13.86
C VAL A 325 3.62 -33.91 -13.38
N THR A 326 3.32 -33.67 -12.11
CA THR A 326 2.02 -33.96 -11.52
C THR A 326 1.24 -32.66 -11.34
N LEU A 327 0.08 -32.59 -11.98
CA LEU A 327 -0.89 -31.53 -11.77
C LEU A 327 -1.99 -32.01 -10.82
N ALA A 328 -2.12 -31.38 -9.66
CA ALA A 328 -3.18 -31.64 -8.69
C ALA A 328 -3.99 -30.39 -8.37
N TRP A 329 -5.29 -30.51 -8.14
CA TRP A 329 -6.14 -29.37 -7.78
C TRP A 329 -7.33 -29.78 -6.92
N ASP A 330 -7.68 -28.91 -5.99
CA ASP A 330 -8.92 -28.94 -5.20
C ASP A 330 -9.67 -27.61 -5.34
N GLU A 331 -10.69 -27.35 -4.51
CA GLU A 331 -11.48 -26.11 -4.53
C GLU A 331 -10.69 -24.85 -4.12
N ASP A 332 -9.58 -24.98 -3.41
CA ASP A 332 -8.84 -23.86 -2.83
C ASP A 332 -7.50 -23.60 -3.54
N ALA A 333 -6.87 -24.65 -4.07
CA ALA A 333 -5.50 -24.62 -4.54
C ALA A 333 -5.27 -25.40 -5.85
N ILE A 334 -4.27 -24.95 -6.58
CA ILE A 334 -3.70 -25.63 -7.76
C ILE A 334 -2.23 -25.91 -7.45
N ILE A 335 -1.82 -27.17 -7.64
CA ILE A 335 -0.50 -27.68 -7.31
C ILE A 335 0.12 -28.25 -8.58
N VAL A 336 1.31 -27.78 -8.94
CA VAL A 336 2.16 -28.36 -9.98
C VAL A 336 3.41 -28.89 -9.30
N LYS A 337 3.70 -30.19 -9.45
CA LYS A 337 4.93 -30.82 -8.97
C LYS A 337 5.77 -31.26 -10.16
N ILE A 338 7.04 -30.90 -10.17
CA ILE A 338 8.02 -31.35 -11.17
C ILE A 338 9.07 -32.17 -10.41
N VAL A 339 9.20 -33.45 -10.77
CA VAL A 339 10.10 -34.39 -10.11
C VAL A 339 11.03 -35.01 -11.14
N ASP A 340 12.34 -34.90 -10.96
CA ASP A 340 13.35 -35.60 -11.77
C ASP A 340 13.93 -36.82 -11.04
N ASP A 341 14.59 -37.72 -11.78
CA ASP A 341 15.32 -38.89 -11.26
C ASP A 341 16.85 -38.67 -11.17
N GLY A 342 17.27 -37.41 -11.08
CA GLY A 342 18.64 -36.92 -11.12
C GLY A 342 19.49 -37.23 -9.89
N PRO A 343 20.46 -36.36 -9.55
CA PRO A 343 21.23 -36.44 -8.30
C PRO A 343 20.62 -35.60 -7.15
N GLY A 344 19.56 -34.84 -7.41
CA GLY A 344 18.94 -33.91 -6.45
C GLY A 344 19.78 -32.66 -6.19
N PHE A 345 19.29 -31.81 -5.30
CA PHE A 345 20.00 -30.62 -4.82
C PHE A 345 21.09 -31.02 -3.81
N SER A 346 22.32 -30.54 -4.00
CA SER A 346 23.37 -30.71 -2.98
C SER A 346 23.06 -29.88 -1.73
N ASP A 347 23.48 -30.35 -0.55
CA ASP A 347 23.24 -29.68 0.75
C ASP A 347 23.68 -28.21 0.79
N VAL A 348 24.74 -27.85 0.04
CA VAL A 348 25.26 -26.46 -0.07
C VAL A 348 24.38 -25.55 -0.93
N VAL A 349 23.60 -26.13 -1.85
CA VAL A 349 22.70 -25.39 -2.76
C VAL A 349 21.28 -25.35 -2.19
N ALA A 350 20.86 -26.37 -1.45
CA ALA A 350 19.51 -26.50 -0.88
C ALA A 350 19.10 -25.30 0.01
N GLU A 351 20.02 -24.76 0.81
CA GLU A 351 19.74 -23.60 1.69
C GLU A 351 19.59 -22.26 0.95
N ARG A 352 19.98 -22.18 -0.33
CA ARG A 352 20.07 -20.93 -1.10
C ARG A 352 19.49 -21.08 -2.52
N LEU A 353 18.56 -22.02 -2.70
CA LEU A 353 17.83 -22.20 -3.96
C LEU A 353 16.87 -21.03 -4.19
N GLY A 354 16.96 -20.43 -5.39
CA GLY A 354 16.20 -19.23 -5.72
C GLY A 354 16.83 -17.93 -5.24
N GLU A 355 18.16 -17.90 -5.08
CA GLU A 355 19.00 -16.71 -4.99
C GLU A 355 19.89 -16.56 -6.24
N PRO A 356 20.32 -15.33 -6.63
CA PRO A 356 21.14 -15.13 -7.83
C PRO A 356 22.53 -15.81 -7.74
N TYR A 357 23.01 -16.37 -8.86
CA TYR A 357 24.39 -16.88 -9.05
C TYR A 357 24.81 -18.17 -8.30
N ASN A 358 23.90 -18.94 -7.74
CA ASN A 358 24.25 -20.16 -7.00
C ASN A 358 24.22 -21.43 -7.89
N THR A 359 25.38 -22.04 -8.16
CA THR A 359 25.48 -23.31 -8.91
C THR A 359 26.47 -24.28 -8.27
N SER A 360 26.12 -25.58 -8.26
CA SER A 360 27.02 -26.66 -7.79
C SER A 360 28.15 -27.01 -8.78
N ARG A 361 28.12 -26.48 -10.01
CA ARG A 361 29.07 -26.79 -11.09
C ARG A 361 30.47 -26.20 -10.85
N GLN A 362 30.59 -25.08 -10.13
CA GLN A 362 31.90 -24.45 -9.86
C GLN A 362 32.86 -25.36 -9.06
N ASN A 363 32.34 -26.18 -8.14
CA ASN A 363 33.19 -27.01 -7.27
C ASN A 363 33.74 -28.29 -7.94
N LYS A 364 33.19 -28.73 -9.08
CA LYS A 364 33.74 -29.88 -9.83
C LYS A 364 34.75 -29.47 -10.91
N ALA A 365 34.74 -28.22 -11.36
CA ALA A 365 35.68 -27.70 -12.36
C ALA A 365 37.10 -27.48 -11.81
N ALA A 366 37.30 -27.46 -10.49
CA ALA A 366 38.62 -27.24 -9.89
C ALA A 366 39.53 -28.49 -9.88
N LYS A 367 39.11 -29.65 -10.43
CA LYS A 367 39.88 -30.90 -10.32
C LYS A 367 40.08 -31.73 -11.60
N ARG A 368 39.75 -31.24 -12.80
CA ARG A 368 40.11 -31.92 -14.05
C ARG A 368 40.00 -30.98 -15.26
N ASP A 369 41.10 -30.87 -16.01
CA ASP A 369 41.18 -30.17 -17.31
C ASP A 369 40.32 -30.89 -18.37
N VAL A 370 39.03 -30.58 -18.40
CA VAL A 370 38.10 -31.01 -19.45
C VAL A 370 37.33 -29.77 -19.94
N PRO A 371 37.13 -29.59 -21.25
CA PRO A 371 36.38 -28.45 -21.80
C PRO A 371 34.98 -28.36 -21.18
N ILE A 372 34.60 -27.16 -20.73
CA ILE A 372 33.30 -26.92 -20.10
C ILE A 372 32.23 -26.85 -21.19
N GLU A 373 31.62 -27.99 -21.51
CA GLU A 373 30.33 -28.03 -22.21
C GLU A 373 29.24 -27.43 -21.30
N GLY A 374 28.33 -26.65 -21.92
CA GLY A 374 27.42 -25.69 -21.27
C GLY A 374 26.64 -26.17 -20.04
N GLY A 375 26.33 -25.23 -19.14
CA GLY A 375 25.42 -25.46 -18.01
C GLY A 375 25.25 -24.24 -17.11
N GLY A 376 23.99 -23.90 -16.84
CA GLY A 376 23.48 -22.61 -16.38
C GLY A 376 23.96 -22.10 -15.01
N LEU A 377 24.09 -20.77 -14.92
CA LEU A 377 24.56 -19.97 -13.79
C LEU A 377 23.60 -19.90 -12.57
N GLY A 378 22.64 -20.82 -12.42
CA GLY A 378 21.67 -20.80 -11.30
C GLY A 378 20.59 -19.72 -11.42
N LEU A 379 20.73 -18.83 -12.42
CA LEU A 379 19.76 -17.81 -12.79
C LEU A 379 18.42 -18.39 -13.25
N GLY A 380 18.37 -19.58 -13.83
CA GLY A 380 17.13 -20.20 -14.33
C GLY A 380 16.10 -20.44 -13.22
N ILE A 381 16.54 -21.03 -12.11
CA ILE A 381 15.69 -21.29 -10.93
C ILE A 381 15.29 -19.97 -10.24
N PHE A 382 16.22 -19.01 -10.12
CA PHE A 382 15.93 -17.68 -9.56
C PHE A 382 14.84 -16.96 -10.36
N ILE A 383 15.02 -16.85 -11.68
CA ILE A 383 14.07 -16.19 -12.58
C ILE A 383 12.73 -16.92 -12.56
N GLY A 384 12.75 -18.26 -12.62
CA GLY A 384 11.54 -19.07 -12.57
C GLY A 384 10.73 -18.85 -11.30
N LYS A 385 11.40 -18.89 -10.13
CA LYS A 385 10.79 -18.61 -8.83
C LYS A 385 10.18 -17.21 -8.76
N THR A 386 10.94 -16.17 -9.13
CA THR A 386 10.46 -14.78 -9.07
C THR A 386 9.23 -14.56 -9.96
N LEU A 387 9.21 -15.15 -11.16
CA LEU A 387 8.08 -15.04 -12.09
C LEU A 387 6.82 -15.73 -11.56
N LEU A 388 6.97 -16.92 -10.96
CA LEU A 388 5.85 -17.68 -10.42
C LEU A 388 5.32 -17.05 -9.12
N GLU A 389 6.19 -16.55 -8.24
CA GLU A 389 5.77 -15.83 -7.03
C GLU A 389 4.98 -14.55 -7.36
N ARG A 390 5.37 -13.82 -8.42
CA ARG A 390 4.60 -12.66 -8.93
C ARG A 390 3.21 -13.04 -9.44
N SER A 391 3.04 -14.24 -10.00
CA SER A 391 1.72 -14.78 -10.36
C SER A 391 0.89 -15.23 -9.15
N GLY A 392 1.40 -15.05 -7.93
CA GLY A 392 0.73 -15.43 -6.68
C GLY A 392 1.03 -16.86 -6.21
N ALA A 393 2.00 -17.55 -6.81
CA ALA A 393 2.42 -18.88 -6.40
C ALA A 393 3.33 -18.86 -5.16
N SER A 394 3.37 -19.96 -4.41
CA SER A 394 4.47 -20.32 -3.52
C SER A 394 5.25 -21.49 -4.10
N LEU A 395 6.57 -21.49 -3.89
CA LEU A 395 7.45 -22.55 -4.39
C LEU A 395 8.21 -23.21 -3.24
N ALA A 396 8.33 -24.53 -3.31
CA ALA A 396 9.19 -25.34 -2.45
C ALA A 396 10.12 -26.21 -3.29
N PHE A 397 11.37 -26.32 -2.85
CA PHE A 397 12.41 -27.13 -3.49
C PHE A 397 12.87 -28.17 -2.48
N GLU A 398 12.72 -29.45 -2.80
CA GLU A 398 13.05 -30.56 -1.90
C GLU A 398 13.78 -31.68 -2.64
N ASN A 399 14.48 -32.54 -1.90
CA ASN A 399 15.02 -33.79 -2.44
C ASN A 399 14.08 -34.96 -2.14
N VAL A 400 13.92 -35.87 -3.10
CA VAL A 400 13.08 -37.06 -2.96
C VAL A 400 13.68 -38.01 -1.90
N LYS A 401 12.87 -38.41 -0.90
CA LYS A 401 13.32 -39.17 0.29
C LYS A 401 13.62 -40.67 0.06
N ALA A 402 13.46 -41.19 -1.16
CA ALA A 402 13.72 -42.60 -1.52
C ALA A 402 15.17 -42.82 -2.01
N PRO A 403 15.74 -44.03 -1.93
CA PRO A 403 17.11 -44.27 -2.39
C PRO A 403 17.18 -44.16 -3.92
N GLY A 404 17.85 -43.11 -4.43
CA GLY A 404 17.91 -42.78 -5.85
C GLY A 404 17.90 -41.28 -6.21
N SER A 405 17.67 -40.40 -5.21
CA SER A 405 18.00 -38.96 -5.15
C SER A 405 17.56 -38.06 -6.32
N GLY A 406 16.25 -37.93 -6.57
CA GLY A 406 15.70 -36.88 -7.45
C GLY A 406 15.50 -35.53 -6.77
N ALA A 407 15.31 -34.46 -7.54
CA ALA A 407 14.80 -33.18 -7.03
C ALA A 407 13.28 -33.04 -7.29
N GLU A 408 12.58 -32.43 -6.34
CA GLU A 408 11.16 -32.08 -6.42
C GLU A 408 11.00 -30.56 -6.29
N VAL A 409 10.31 -29.97 -7.27
CA VAL A 409 9.85 -28.58 -7.21
C VAL A 409 8.33 -28.57 -7.14
N SER A 410 7.79 -28.07 -6.03
CA SER A 410 6.35 -27.89 -5.82
C SER A 410 5.97 -26.43 -5.99
N ILE A 411 5.00 -26.16 -6.87
CA ILE A 411 4.45 -24.83 -7.14
C ILE A 411 2.97 -24.83 -6.74
N VAL A 412 2.55 -23.92 -5.87
CA VAL A 412 1.19 -23.87 -5.33
C VAL A 412 0.58 -22.50 -5.53
N TRP A 413 -0.58 -22.45 -6.17
CA TRP A 413 -1.40 -21.24 -6.29
C TRP A 413 -2.68 -21.39 -5.48
N SER A 414 -3.09 -20.31 -4.82
CA SER A 414 -4.49 -20.14 -4.40
C SER A 414 -5.33 -19.79 -5.63
N ARG A 415 -6.50 -20.42 -5.79
CA ARG A 415 -7.36 -20.21 -6.97
C ARG A 415 -7.72 -18.75 -7.21
N GLU A 416 -7.89 -17.94 -6.17
CA GLU A 416 -8.22 -16.51 -6.28
C GLU A 416 -7.12 -15.68 -6.97
N LYS A 417 -5.86 -16.12 -6.92
CA LYS A 417 -4.70 -15.32 -7.37
C LYS A 417 -4.30 -15.54 -8.82
N ILE A 418 -4.59 -16.70 -9.41
CA ILE A 418 -4.14 -17.07 -10.77
C ILE A 418 -5.23 -16.87 -11.86
N GLY A 419 -6.28 -16.08 -11.57
CA GLY A 419 -7.33 -15.79 -12.54
C GLY A 419 -8.16 -17.03 -12.93
N PHE A 420 -8.32 -17.97 -11.99
CA PHE A 420 -9.08 -19.20 -12.18
C PHE A 420 -10.54 -18.91 -12.57
N ARG A 421 -11.06 -19.61 -13.58
CA ARG A 421 -12.50 -19.68 -13.89
C ARG A 421 -12.98 -21.11 -13.79
N ASP A 422 -14.04 -21.35 -13.02
CA ASP A 422 -14.65 -22.69 -12.94
C ASP A 422 -15.37 -23.01 -14.27
N PRO A 423 -14.96 -24.07 -15.00
CA PRO A 423 -15.63 -24.50 -16.21
C PRO A 423 -17.14 -24.76 -16.00
N ARG A 424 -17.56 -25.15 -14.79
CA ARG A 424 -18.96 -25.41 -14.43
C ARG A 424 -19.80 -24.13 -14.28
N MET A 425 -19.17 -22.98 -14.06
CA MET A 425 -19.84 -21.68 -13.96
C MET A 425 -20.03 -20.99 -15.32
N VAL A 426 -19.38 -21.45 -16.38
CA VAL A 426 -19.50 -20.89 -17.74
C VAL A 426 -20.62 -21.57 -18.54
N ALA A 427 -21.00 -22.81 -18.19
CA ALA A 427 -22.05 -23.56 -18.88
C ALA A 427 -23.50 -23.17 -18.50
N SER A 428 -23.68 -22.19 -17.61
CA SER A 428 -24.98 -21.73 -17.11
C SER A 428 -25.34 -20.29 -17.54
N GLY A 429 -24.60 -19.72 -18.50
CA GLY A 429 -24.83 -18.38 -19.07
C GLY A 429 -25.53 -18.39 -20.41
#